data_AF-A0A7I8MY97-F1
#
_entry.id   AF-A0A7I8MY97-F1
#
_cell.length_a   1.000
_cell.length_b   1.000
_cell.length_c   1.000
_cell.angle_alpha   90.00
_cell.angle_beta   90.00
_cell.angle_gamma   90.00
#
_symmetry.space_group_name_H-M   'P 1'
#
loop_
_entity.id
_entity.type
_entity.pdbx_description
1 polymer ?
#
loop_
_entity_poly.entity_id
_entity_poly.type
_entity_poly.pdbx_seq_one_letter_code
_entity_poly.pdbx_strand_id
1 'polypeptide(L)'
;MDEQLESVLGSIGEDYQGKIQKGARHYLEVSVGKQAEKMGFYDLKKKYENTYVVVPLRGPQKGMKVRIAGRTFVNYAEYPSGIAVPGYLAKEAGKSFKTFIPNDSMICNFT
;
A
#
# COMPACT_ATOMS: atom_id res chain seq x y z
N MET A 1 -12.07 -1.13 -15.54
CA MET A 1 -11.25 -0.24 -14.72
C MET A 1 -12.12 0.23 -13.58
N ASP A 2 -11.66 0.10 -12.34
CA ASP A 2 -12.44 0.42 -11.15
C ASP A 2 -12.02 1.80 -10.60
N GLU A 3 -12.80 2.83 -10.94
CA GLU A 3 -12.54 4.23 -10.54
C GLU A 3 -12.62 4.42 -9.01
N GLN A 4 -13.45 3.64 -8.33
CA GLN A 4 -13.57 3.70 -6.88
C GLN A 4 -12.29 3.16 -6.23
N LEU A 5 -11.75 2.05 -6.74
CA LEU A 5 -10.49 1.50 -6.28
C LEU A 5 -9.33 2.48 -6.51
N GLU A 6 -9.30 3.14 -7.66
CA GLU A 6 -8.29 4.17 -7.93
C GLU A 6 -8.37 5.31 -6.90
N SER A 7 -9.58 5.76 -6.59
CA SER A 7 -9.84 6.81 -5.59
C SER A 7 -9.37 6.39 -4.20
N VAL A 8 -9.58 5.12 -3.82
CA VAL A 8 -9.06 4.56 -2.56
C VAL A 8 -7.54 4.60 -2.51
N LEU A 9 -6.86 4.13 -3.57
CA LEU A 9 -5.39 4.15 -3.63
C LEU A 9 -4.83 5.58 -3.61
N GLY A 10 -5.52 6.51 -4.29
CA GLY A 10 -5.21 7.94 -4.25
C GLY A 10 -5.30 8.51 -2.84
N SER A 11 -6.41 8.27 -2.16
CA SER A 11 -6.63 8.72 -0.78
C SER A 11 -5.59 8.17 0.20
N ILE A 12 -5.17 6.90 0.06
CA ILE A 12 -4.07 6.35 0.89
C ILE A 12 -2.77 7.11 0.60
N GLY A 13 -2.49 7.45 -0.65
CA GLY A 13 -1.32 8.24 -1.02
C GLY A 13 -1.32 9.62 -0.38
N GLU A 14 -2.48 10.28 -0.35
CA GLU A 14 -2.68 11.61 0.25
C GLU A 14 -2.57 11.59 1.77
N ASP A 15 -3.22 10.62 2.45
CA ASP A 15 -3.19 10.48 3.91
C ASP A 15 -1.76 10.33 4.47
N TYR A 16 -0.87 9.74 3.68
CA TYR A 16 0.53 9.51 4.04
C TYR A 16 1.50 10.42 3.28
N GLN A 17 1.00 11.41 2.55
CA GLN A 17 1.81 12.37 1.83
C GLN A 17 2.80 13.06 2.79
N GLY A 18 4.06 13.16 2.39
CA GLY A 18 5.14 13.69 3.22
C GLY A 18 5.78 12.69 4.19
N LYS A 19 5.13 11.56 4.49
CA LYS A 19 5.77 10.43 5.19
C LYS A 19 6.35 9.40 4.24
N ILE A 20 5.83 9.34 3.02
CA ILE A 20 6.28 8.39 2.00
C ILE A 20 7.71 8.70 1.56
N GLN A 21 8.52 7.64 1.42
CA GLN A 21 9.80 7.67 0.72
C GLN A 21 10.00 6.38 -0.09
N LYS A 22 10.16 6.53 -1.40
CA LYS A 22 10.43 5.43 -2.32
C LYS A 22 11.74 4.73 -1.95
N GLY A 23 11.75 3.41 -2.07
CA GLY A 23 12.90 2.58 -1.71
C GLY A 23 13.21 2.54 -0.20
N ALA A 24 12.35 3.11 0.65
CA ALA A 24 12.56 3.04 2.09
C ALA A 24 12.40 1.62 2.62
N ARG A 25 13.13 1.34 3.72
CA ARG A 25 13.11 0.03 4.38
C ARG A 25 11.93 -0.15 5.32
N HIS A 26 11.49 0.93 5.97
CA HIS A 26 10.36 0.94 6.88
C HIS A 26 9.05 1.05 6.09
N TYR A 27 8.00 0.37 6.53
CA TYR A 27 6.69 0.50 5.91
C TYR A 27 5.54 0.28 6.90
N LEU A 28 4.34 0.66 6.48
CA LEU A 28 3.06 0.31 7.10
C LEU A 28 2.20 -0.49 6.13
N GLU A 29 1.41 -1.43 6.68
CA GLU A 29 0.34 -2.08 5.93
C GLU A 29 -0.96 -1.33 6.19
N VAL A 30 -1.56 -0.82 5.12
CA VAL A 30 -2.82 -0.08 5.18
C VAL A 30 -3.91 -0.91 4.52
N SER A 31 -4.97 -1.19 5.27
CA SER A 31 -6.12 -1.96 4.75
C SER A 31 -6.87 -1.15 3.70
N VAL A 32 -7.02 -1.74 2.52
CA VAL A 32 -7.80 -1.17 1.41
C VAL A 32 -9.28 -1.16 1.77
N GLY A 33 -9.80 -2.25 2.35
CA GLY A 33 -11.20 -2.35 2.75
C GLY A 33 -11.61 -1.30 3.78
N LYS A 34 -10.77 -1.04 4.79
CA LYS A 34 -11.02 0.02 5.78
C LYS A 34 -10.97 1.42 5.17
N GLN A 35 -10.08 1.67 4.21
CA GLN A 35 -10.05 2.96 3.53
C GLN A 35 -11.27 3.14 2.62
N ALA A 36 -11.68 2.09 1.91
CA ALA A 36 -12.90 2.08 1.10
C ALA A 36 -14.15 2.37 1.94
N GLU A 37 -14.24 1.81 3.15
CA GLU A 37 -15.33 2.06 4.10
C GLU A 37 -15.44 3.55 4.49
N LYS A 38 -14.31 4.20 4.81
CA LYS A 38 -14.28 5.64 5.12
C LYS A 38 -14.80 6.51 3.98
N MET A 39 -14.63 6.04 2.74
CA MET A 39 -15.08 6.72 1.53
C MET A 39 -16.53 6.35 1.15
N GLY A 40 -17.18 5.46 1.90
CA GLY A 40 -18.55 5.00 1.63
C GLY A 40 -18.66 3.89 0.58
N PHE A 41 -17.54 3.28 0.16
CA PHE A 41 -17.51 2.22 -0.85
C PHE A 41 -17.63 0.83 -0.21
N TYR A 42 -18.83 0.48 0.24
CA TYR A 42 -19.08 -0.77 0.97
C TYR A 42 -18.83 -2.05 0.15
N ASP A 43 -19.05 -2.01 -1.17
CA ASP A 43 -18.76 -3.14 -2.06
C ASP A 43 -17.25 -3.42 -2.12
N LEU A 44 -16.44 -2.38 -2.25
CA LEU A 44 -14.98 -2.47 -2.18
C LEU A 44 -14.51 -2.90 -0.79
N LYS A 45 -15.15 -2.42 0.29
CA LYS A 45 -14.87 -2.89 1.65
C LYS A 45 -15.01 -4.40 1.75
N LYS A 46 -16.11 -4.94 1.22
CA LYS A 46 -16.39 -6.39 1.26
C LYS A 46 -15.43 -7.18 0.38
N LYS A 47 -15.12 -6.67 -0.82
CA LYS A 47 -14.19 -7.31 -1.76
C LYS A 47 -12.74 -7.33 -1.25
N TYR A 48 -12.31 -6.26 -0.60
CA TYR A 48 -10.92 -6.02 -0.21
C TYR A 48 -10.69 -5.97 1.31
N GLU A 49 -11.56 -6.61 2.09
CA GLU A 49 -11.50 -6.63 3.56
C GLU A 49 -10.13 -7.05 4.10
N ASN A 50 -9.53 -8.08 3.50
CA ASN A 50 -8.23 -8.63 3.86
C ASN A 50 -7.11 -8.25 2.88
N THR A 51 -7.29 -7.18 2.11
CA THR A 51 -6.27 -6.68 1.19
C THR A 51 -5.59 -5.46 1.77
N TYR A 52 -4.27 -5.44 1.69
CA TYR A 52 -3.42 -4.41 2.25
C TYR A 52 -2.49 -3.85 1.18
N VAL A 53 -2.27 -2.55 1.23
CA VAL A 53 -1.20 -1.89 0.49
C VAL A 53 -0.08 -1.54 1.44
N VAL A 54 1.12 -1.47 0.89
CA VAL A 54 2.35 -1.22 1.62
C VAL A 54 2.73 0.23 1.40
N VAL A 55 2.90 0.99 2.48
CA VAL A 55 3.27 2.41 2.46
C VAL A 55 4.72 2.54 2.94
N PRO A 56 5.70 2.71 2.03
CA PRO A 56 7.10 2.90 2.42
C PRO A 56 7.29 4.23 3.16
N LEU A 57 7.91 4.21 4.33
CA LEU A 57 8.05 5.35 5.22
C LEU A 57 9.49 5.84 5.31
N ARG A 58 9.68 7.16 5.38
CA ARG A 58 10.98 7.82 5.60
C ARG A 58 11.72 7.36 6.85
N GLY A 59 10.98 6.97 7.88
CA GLY A 59 11.56 6.63 9.17
C GLY A 59 10.70 5.64 9.96
N PRO A 60 11.30 5.06 11.02
CA PRO A 60 10.59 4.14 11.91
C PRO A 60 9.40 4.83 12.58
N GLN A 61 8.34 4.06 12.83
CA GLN A 61 7.22 4.50 13.68
C GLN A 61 7.39 3.97 15.11
N LYS A 62 6.65 4.58 16.05
CA LYS A 62 6.52 4.03 17.41
C LYS A 62 5.75 2.71 17.35
N GLY A 63 5.96 1.85 18.36
CA GLY A 63 5.35 0.52 18.41
C GLY A 63 6.27 -0.62 17.93
N MET A 64 5.65 -1.78 17.72
CA MET A 64 6.35 -3.02 17.38
C MET A 64 6.90 -2.97 15.95
N LYS A 65 8.08 -3.58 15.75
CA LYS A 65 8.74 -3.63 14.44
C LYS A 65 9.10 -5.06 14.11
N VAL A 66 8.75 -5.50 12.91
CA VAL A 66 9.02 -6.86 12.44
C VAL A 66 9.82 -6.79 11.15
N ARG A 67 10.92 -7.56 11.08
CA ARG A 67 11.73 -7.68 9.87
C ARG A 67 11.14 -8.75 8.96
N ILE A 68 10.88 -8.37 7.72
CA ILE A 68 10.32 -9.23 6.66
C ILE A 68 11.32 -9.32 5.50
N ALA A 69 11.41 -10.46 4.84
CA ALA A 69 12.27 -10.61 3.67
C ALA A 69 11.69 -9.85 2.46
N GLY A 70 12.53 -9.16 1.69
CA GLY A 70 12.11 -8.42 0.50
C GLY A 70 11.41 -9.27 -0.55
N ARG A 71 11.81 -10.54 -0.66
CA ARG A 71 11.17 -11.52 -1.54
C ARG A 71 9.69 -11.81 -1.21
N THR A 72 9.17 -11.33 -0.08
CA THR A 72 7.73 -11.45 0.23
C THR A 72 6.87 -10.55 -0.65
N PHE A 73 7.42 -9.44 -1.18
CA PHE A 73 6.69 -8.48 -2.02
C PHE A 73 6.70 -8.87 -3.51
N VAL A 74 6.48 -10.16 -3.80
CA VAL A 74 6.42 -10.67 -5.19
C VAL A 74 5.22 -10.09 -5.92
N ASN A 75 5.42 -9.64 -7.15
CA ASN A 75 4.40 -9.06 -8.01
C ASN A 75 3.71 -7.82 -7.41
N TYR A 76 4.41 -7.02 -6.61
CA TYR A 76 3.92 -5.72 -6.19
C TYR A 76 4.23 -4.66 -7.25
N ALA A 77 3.33 -3.69 -7.36
CA ALA A 77 3.42 -2.59 -8.28
C ALA A 77 3.50 -1.26 -7.50
N GLU A 78 4.37 -0.35 -7.89
CA GLU A 78 4.51 0.97 -7.30
C GLU A 78 3.51 1.93 -7.96
N TYR A 79 2.58 2.46 -7.15
CA TYR A 79 1.63 3.50 -7.53
C TYR A 79 2.34 4.86 -7.60
N PRO A 80 1.82 5.87 -8.33
CA PRO A 80 2.51 7.16 -8.49
C PRO A 80 2.94 7.85 -7.17
N SER A 81 2.13 7.73 -6.11
CA SER A 81 2.46 8.27 -4.77
C SER A 81 3.65 7.58 -4.10
N GLY A 82 4.06 6.40 -4.56
CA GLY A 82 5.14 5.60 -3.99
C GLY A 82 4.68 4.46 -3.08
N ILE A 83 3.36 4.27 -2.91
CA ILE A 83 2.83 3.07 -2.25
C ILE A 83 3.04 1.83 -3.13
N ALA A 84 3.24 0.68 -2.49
CA ALA A 84 3.33 -0.60 -3.15
C ALA A 84 1.99 -1.35 -3.03
N VAL A 85 1.49 -1.81 -4.16
CA VAL A 85 0.16 -2.35 -4.35
C VAL A 85 0.27 -3.80 -4.86
N PRO A 86 -0.45 -4.77 -4.30
CA PRO A 86 -0.47 -6.13 -4.84
C PRO A 86 -0.84 -6.13 -6.34
N GLY A 87 -0.13 -6.90 -7.16
CA GLY A 87 -0.26 -6.82 -8.61
C GLY A 87 -1.65 -7.14 -9.15
N TYR A 88 -2.45 -7.98 -8.48
CA TYR A 88 -3.84 -8.20 -8.85
C TYR A 88 -4.68 -6.93 -8.67
N LEU A 89 -4.48 -6.20 -7.57
CA LEU A 89 -5.19 -4.96 -7.27
C LEU A 89 -4.78 -3.85 -8.26
N ALA A 90 -3.48 -3.79 -8.60
CA ALA A 90 -2.96 -2.85 -9.59
C ALA A 90 -3.60 -3.05 -10.98
N LYS A 91 -3.80 -4.31 -11.41
CA LYS A 91 -4.46 -4.62 -12.69
C LYS A 91 -5.91 -4.14 -12.72
N GLU A 92 -6.63 -4.24 -11.60
CA GLU A 92 -8.03 -3.81 -11.51
C GLU A 92 -8.18 -2.28 -11.50
N ALA A 93 -7.23 -1.57 -10.88
CA ALA A 93 -7.21 -0.11 -10.80
C ALA A 93 -6.91 0.59 -12.16
N GLY A 94 -6.49 -0.14 -13.20
CA GLY A 94 -6.37 0.35 -14.58
C GLY A 94 -5.33 1.44 -14.85
N LYS A 95 -4.56 1.88 -13.85
CA LYS A 95 -3.47 2.86 -14.00
C LYS A 95 -2.15 2.20 -14.45
N SER A 96 -1.24 3.00 -15.00
CA SER A 96 0.14 2.58 -15.25
C SER A 96 0.92 2.56 -13.93
N PHE A 97 1.27 1.36 -13.48
CA PHE A 97 2.16 1.16 -12.34
C PHE A 97 3.58 0.87 -12.81
N LYS A 98 4.56 1.17 -11.96
CA LYS A 98 5.92 0.66 -12.12
C LYS A 98 6.07 -0.64 -11.32
N THR A 99 7.07 -1.44 -11.60
CA THR A 99 7.42 -2.56 -10.70
C THR A 99 7.90 -2.00 -9.37
N PHE A 100 7.37 -2.50 -8.25
CA PHE A 100 7.90 -2.15 -6.93
C PHE A 100 9.18 -2.93 -6.67
N ILE A 101 10.23 -2.24 -6.25
CA ILE A 101 11.54 -2.84 -5.92
C ILE A 101 11.73 -2.77 -4.41
N PRO A 102 11.51 -3.88 -3.67
CA PRO A 102 11.77 -3.92 -2.23
C PRO A 102 13.27 -3.98 -1.94
N ASN A 103 13.66 -3.58 -0.73
CA ASN A 103 14.97 -3.91 -0.18
C ASN A 103 15.03 -5.39 0.19
N ASP A 104 16.23 -5.98 0.27
CA ASP A 104 16.44 -7.38 0.68
C ASP A 104 15.74 -7.75 1.99
N SER A 105 15.60 -6.77 2.89
CA SER A 105 14.77 -6.90 4.08
C SER A 105 14.05 -5.61 4.37
N MET A 106 12.75 -5.72 4.64
CA MET A 106 11.83 -4.63 4.94
C MET A 106 11.45 -4.67 6.43
N ILE A 107 11.03 -3.54 6.99
CA ILE A 107 10.64 -3.41 8.40
C ILE A 107 9.19 -2.96 8.46
N CYS A 108 8.30 -3.89 8.78
CA CYS A 108 6.90 -3.60 9.05
C CYS A 108 6.78 -2.91 10.42
N ASN A 109 6.06 -1.80 10.47
CA ASN A 109 5.75 -1.12 11.72
C ASN A 109 4.30 -1.44 12.11
N PHE A 110 4.07 -1.82 13.36
CA PHE A 110 2.73 -1.99 13.92
C PHE A 110 2.54 -0.90 14.99
N THR A 111 1.57 -0.04 14.75
CA THR A 111 1.22 1.12 15.60
C THR A 111 -0.06 0.85 16.36
#